data_AF-A0A947FTR5-F1
#
_entry.id   AF-A0A947FTR5-F1
#
_cell.length_a   1.000
_cell.length_b   1.000
_cell.length_c   1.000
_cell.angle_alpha   90.00
_cell.angle_beta   90.00
_cell.angle_gamma   90.00
#
_symmetry.space_group_name_H-M   'P 1'
#
loop_
_entity.id
_entity.type
_entity.pdbx_description
1 polymer ?
#
loop_
_entity_poly.entity_id
_entity_poly.type
_entity_poly.pdbx_seq_one_letter_code
_entity_poly.pdbx_strand_id
1 'polypeptide(L)'
;IVAPQVIGRVDDAQIEKAKADIRSIDSAMKFYRLDNFAYPTTEQGIDALVTKPNDPSVRNWKTGGYLDRVPKDPWGNPYLYLNPGNNGEIDVYTLGRDGRPGGEGIDADIGNWNIGD
;
A
#
# COMPACT_ATOMS: atom_id res chain seq x y z
N ILE A 1 21.34 -29.39 3.38
CA ILE A 1 20.84 -29.11 2.00
C ILE A 1 19.41 -28.61 2.17
N VAL A 2 19.14 -27.33 1.93
CA VAL A 2 17.80 -26.75 2.04
C VAL A 2 17.14 -26.86 0.66
N ALA A 3 15.91 -27.37 0.62
CA ALA A 3 15.26 -27.82 -0.61
C ALA A 3 14.74 -26.64 -1.47
N PRO A 4 14.95 -26.66 -2.80
CA PRO A 4 14.50 -25.62 -3.73
C PRO A 4 12.99 -25.31 -3.67
N GLN A 5 12.18 -26.29 -3.30
CA GLN A 5 10.72 -26.18 -3.22
C GLN A 5 10.22 -25.32 -2.04
N VAL A 6 11.03 -25.14 -0.99
CA VAL A 6 10.64 -24.32 0.17
C VAL A 6 10.82 -22.84 -0.13
N ILE A 7 11.83 -22.48 -0.94
CA ILE A 7 12.14 -21.09 -1.31
C ILE A 7 11.00 -20.49 -2.13
N GLY A 8 10.52 -21.18 -3.17
CA GLY A 8 9.40 -20.69 -3.98
C GLY A 8 8.11 -20.46 -3.18
N ARG A 9 7.84 -21.27 -2.15
CA ARG A 9 6.67 -21.08 -1.28
C ARG A 9 6.76 -19.83 -0.40
N VAL A 10 7.97 -19.44 -0.01
CA VAL A 10 8.18 -18.21 0.76
C VAL A 10 7.97 -17.00 -0.15
N ASP A 11 8.51 -17.05 -1.35
CA ASP A 11 8.36 -16.02 -2.38
C ASP A 11 6.87 -15.78 -2.71
N ASP A 12 6.11 -16.84 -2.97
CA ASP A 12 4.66 -16.77 -3.22
C ASP A 12 3.91 -16.17 -2.02
N ALA A 13 4.25 -16.59 -0.80
CA ALA A 13 3.61 -16.08 0.41
C ALA A 13 3.90 -14.58 0.65
N GLN A 14 5.09 -14.11 0.30
CA GLN A 14 5.45 -12.69 0.36
C GLN A 14 4.63 -11.90 -0.66
N ILE A 15 4.56 -12.34 -1.91
CA ILE A 15 3.74 -11.69 -2.94
C ILE A 15 2.28 -11.60 -2.50
N GLU A 16 1.69 -12.70 -2.02
CA GLU A 16 0.29 -12.71 -1.55
C GLU A 16 0.07 -11.79 -0.34
N LYS A 17 1.04 -11.73 0.58
CA LYS A 17 1.01 -10.76 1.69
C LYS A 17 1.03 -9.33 1.18
N ALA A 18 1.88 -9.02 0.20
CA ALA A 18 1.95 -7.69 -0.40
C ALA A 18 0.63 -7.30 -1.05
N LYS A 19 0.03 -8.22 -1.81
CA LYS A 19 -1.30 -8.03 -2.42
C LYS A 19 -2.36 -7.79 -1.32
N ALA A 20 -2.40 -8.61 -0.27
CA ALA A 20 -3.37 -8.42 0.81
C ALA A 20 -3.27 -7.04 1.48
N ASP A 21 -2.05 -6.58 1.77
CA ASP A 21 -1.81 -5.26 2.38
C ASP A 21 -2.24 -4.12 1.47
N ILE A 22 -1.89 -4.16 0.18
CA ILE A 22 -2.30 -3.14 -0.79
C ILE A 22 -3.83 -3.03 -0.87
N ARG A 23 -4.55 -4.16 -0.90
CA ARG A 23 -6.03 -4.16 -0.88
C ARG A 23 -6.58 -3.53 0.41
N SER A 24 -5.94 -3.79 1.55
CA SER A 24 -6.34 -3.19 2.82
C SER A 24 -6.10 -1.68 2.85
N ILE A 25 -4.94 -1.22 2.38
CA ILE A 25 -4.59 0.20 2.31
C ILE A 25 -5.52 0.93 1.33
N ASP A 26 -5.73 0.38 0.12
CA ASP A 26 -6.63 0.95 -0.89
C ASP A 26 -8.08 1.07 -0.36
N SER A 27 -8.57 0.06 0.38
CA SER A 27 -9.87 0.12 1.02
C SER A 27 -9.94 1.21 2.10
N ALA A 28 -8.89 1.36 2.91
CA ALA A 28 -8.79 2.42 3.91
C ALA A 28 -8.72 3.82 3.27
N MET A 29 -8.01 3.98 2.15
CA MET A 29 -8.00 5.22 1.36
C MET A 29 -9.41 5.57 0.87
N LYS A 30 -10.19 4.59 0.39
CA LYS A 30 -11.58 4.80 -0.04
C LYS A 30 -12.48 5.25 1.10
N PHE A 31 -12.33 4.66 2.30
CA PHE A 31 -13.06 5.13 3.48
C PHE A 31 -12.65 6.54 3.91
N TYR A 32 -11.36 6.85 3.88
CA TYR A 32 -10.87 8.21 4.15
C TYR A 32 -11.55 9.21 3.21
N ARG A 33 -11.59 8.90 1.90
CA ARG A 33 -12.25 9.75 0.91
C ARG A 33 -13.74 9.87 1.15
N LEU A 34 -14.43 8.80 1.55
CA LEU A 34 -15.86 8.85 1.83
C LEU A 34 -16.18 9.87 2.92
N ASP A 35 -15.38 9.90 3.99
CA ASP A 35 -15.61 10.82 5.11
C ASP A 35 -15.14 12.25 4.79
N ASN A 36 -13.98 12.39 4.16
CA ASN A 36 -13.29 13.67 3.98
C ASN A 36 -13.50 14.29 2.58
N PHE A 37 -14.24 13.61 1.72
CA PHE A 37 -14.53 13.96 0.32
C PHE A 37 -13.30 14.05 -0.62
N ALA A 38 -12.11 13.73 -0.13
CA ALA A 38 -10.87 13.67 -0.88
C ALA A 38 -9.95 12.58 -0.32
N TYR A 39 -9.11 11.99 -1.17
CA TYR A 39 -8.00 11.16 -0.69
C TYR A 39 -6.92 12.04 -0.02
N PRO A 40 -6.06 11.45 0.84
CA PRO A 40 -4.88 12.15 1.35
C PRO A 40 -3.99 12.69 0.22
N THR A 41 -3.26 13.78 0.43
CA THR A 41 -2.22 14.19 -0.53
C THR A 41 -1.05 13.21 -0.49
N THR A 42 -0.20 13.23 -1.52
CA THR A 42 1.04 12.44 -1.53
C THR A 42 1.92 12.74 -0.30
N GLU A 43 1.96 13.99 0.15
CA GLU A 43 2.73 14.40 1.34
C GLU A 43 2.11 13.91 2.66
N GLN A 44 0.78 13.85 2.73
CA GLN A 44 0.06 13.27 3.87
C GLN A 44 0.23 11.74 3.91
N GLY A 45 0.30 11.12 2.74
CA GLY A 45 0.67 9.73 2.57
C GLY A 45 -0.28 8.72 3.22
N ILE A 46 0.22 7.50 3.38
CA ILE A 46 -0.48 6.41 4.07
C ILE A 46 -0.62 6.71 5.57
N ASP A 47 0.25 7.55 6.14
CA ASP A 47 0.19 7.97 7.54
C ASP A 47 -1.10 8.71 7.89
N ALA A 48 -1.74 9.37 6.92
CA ALA A 48 -3.07 9.98 7.08
C ALA A 48 -4.17 8.98 7.48
N LEU A 49 -3.95 7.69 7.22
CA LEU A 49 -4.88 6.62 7.58
C LEU A 49 -4.78 6.23 9.05
N VAL A 50 -3.67 6.53 9.74
CA VAL A 50 -3.46 6.18 11.14
C VAL A 50 -3.45 7.41 12.05
N THR A 51 -2.95 8.54 11.55
CA THR A 51 -2.85 9.80 12.28
C THR A 51 -3.57 10.88 11.50
N LYS A 52 -4.45 11.63 12.18
CA LYS A 52 -5.14 12.75 11.56
C LYS A 52 -4.12 13.78 11.02
N PRO A 53 -4.16 14.12 9.71
CA PRO A 53 -3.33 15.19 9.18
C PRO A 53 -3.55 16.53 9.87
N ASN A 54 -2.48 17.31 10.04
CA ASN A 54 -2.58 18.70 10.50
C ASN A 54 -3.03 19.63 9.36
N ASP A 55 -4.24 19.37 8.86
CA ASP A 55 -4.85 20.10 7.75
C ASP A 55 -6.29 20.51 8.16
N PRO A 56 -6.61 21.81 8.20
CA PRO A 56 -7.93 22.29 8.61
C PRO A 56 -9.07 21.92 7.64
N SER A 57 -8.75 21.49 6.42
CA SER A 57 -9.73 20.95 5.48
C SER A 57 -10.22 19.55 5.87
N VAL A 58 -9.42 18.79 6.63
CA VAL A 58 -9.74 17.43 7.08
C VAL A 58 -10.61 17.47 8.35
N ARG A 59 -11.91 17.61 8.13
CA ARG A 59 -12.90 17.83 9.21
C ARG A 59 -13.53 16.55 9.75
N ASN A 60 -13.71 15.54 8.91
CA ASN A 60 -14.51 14.34 9.22
C ASN A 60 -13.66 13.09 9.47
N TRP A 61 -12.36 13.26 9.72
CA TRP A 61 -11.46 12.15 9.98
C TRP A 61 -11.97 11.27 11.12
N LYS A 62 -12.16 9.99 10.85
CA LYS A 62 -12.70 9.01 11.79
C LYS A 62 -11.79 8.85 13.00
N THR A 63 -12.30 9.12 14.21
CA THR A 63 -11.59 8.85 15.47
C THR A 63 -11.09 7.40 15.52
N GLY A 64 -9.80 7.23 15.80
CA GLY A 64 -9.13 5.92 15.80
C GLY A 64 -8.56 5.49 14.45
N GLY A 65 -8.82 6.24 13.38
CA GLY A 65 -8.23 6.01 12.06
C GLY A 65 -8.93 4.98 11.19
N TYR A 66 -8.31 4.77 10.03
CA TYR A 66 -8.73 3.87 8.95
C TYR A 66 -7.85 2.61 8.88
N LEU A 67 -6.67 2.65 9.49
CA LEU A 67 -5.78 1.51 9.74
C LEU A 67 -5.31 1.54 11.19
N ASP A 68 -5.01 0.37 11.76
CA ASP A 68 -4.43 0.27 13.11
C ASP A 68 -2.97 0.76 13.14
N ARG A 69 -2.23 0.47 12.07
CA ARG A 69 -0.85 0.89 11.83
C ARG A 69 -0.53 0.85 10.35
N VAL A 70 0.47 1.63 9.91
CA VAL A 70 1.00 1.54 8.55
C VAL A 70 1.83 0.24 8.44
N PRO A 71 1.43 -0.73 7.60
CA PRO A 71 2.22 -1.93 7.41
C PRO A 71 3.49 -1.59 6.62
N LYS A 72 4.53 -2.40 6.82
CA LYS A 72 5.64 -2.51 5.88
C LYS A 72 5.34 -3.66 4.93
N ASP A 73 5.89 -3.57 3.74
CA ASP A 73 5.82 -4.67 2.80
C ASP A 73 6.59 -5.91 3.32
N PRO A 74 6.45 -7.08 2.67
CA PRO A 74 7.08 -8.33 3.12
C PRO A 74 8.60 -8.30 3.17
N TRP A 75 9.23 -7.32 2.52
CA TRP A 75 10.68 -7.15 2.43
C TRP A 75 11.19 -6.02 3.35
N GLY A 76 10.29 -5.39 4.10
CA GLY A 76 10.60 -4.39 5.13
C GLY A 76 10.62 -2.95 4.62
N ASN A 77 10.24 -2.71 3.37
CA ASN A 77 10.14 -1.38 2.79
C ASN A 77 8.78 -0.75 3.12
N PRO A 78 8.70 0.60 3.16
CA PRO A 78 7.40 1.27 3.24
C PRO A 78 6.62 1.07 1.93
N TYR A 79 5.30 0.92 2.05
CA TYR A 79 4.43 1.07 0.89
C TYR A 79 4.48 2.50 0.37
N LEU A 80 4.38 2.63 -0.95
CA LEU A 80 4.37 3.88 -1.66
C LEU A 80 2.95 4.28 -2.01
N TYR A 81 2.72 5.59 -2.05
CA TYR A 81 1.42 6.18 -2.33
C TYR A 81 1.60 7.40 -3.23
N LEU A 82 0.72 7.54 -4.22
CA LEU A 82 0.68 8.71 -5.10
C LEU A 82 -0.76 9.17 -5.35
N ASN A 83 -0.96 10.48 -5.22
CA ASN A 83 -2.20 11.17 -5.55
C ASN A 83 -1.87 12.55 -6.17
N PRO A 84 -2.21 12.80 -7.45
CA PRO A 84 -2.90 11.87 -8.38
C PRO A 84 -2.02 10.69 -8.78
N GLY A 85 -2.62 9.50 -8.91
CA GLY A 85 -1.91 8.29 -9.37
C GLY A 85 -1.47 8.38 -10.83
N ASN A 86 -0.47 7.56 -11.20
CA ASN A 86 -0.04 7.40 -12.59
C ASN A 86 -0.83 6.29 -13.31
N ASN A 87 -1.33 5.30 -12.55
CA ASN A 87 -2.03 4.14 -13.08
C ASN A 87 -3.54 4.17 -12.82
N GLY A 88 -4.01 5.14 -12.04
CA GLY A 88 -5.41 5.34 -11.69
C GLY A 88 -5.63 6.66 -10.96
N GLU A 89 -6.74 6.76 -10.22
CA GLU A 89 -7.02 7.95 -9.40
C GLU A 89 -6.00 8.12 -8.27
N ILE A 90 -5.60 7.00 -7.65
CA ILE A 90 -4.50 6.91 -6.70
C ILE A 90 -3.70 5.64 -6.99
N ASP A 91 -2.42 5.67 -6.66
CA ASP A 91 -1.54 4.51 -6.71
C ASP A 91 -1.14 4.12 -5.27
N VAL A 92 -1.26 2.84 -4.93
CA VAL A 92 -0.74 2.24 -3.68
C VAL A 92 0.07 1.01 -4.07
N TYR A 93 1.36 0.96 -3.74
CA TYR A 93 2.25 -0.04 -4.30
C TYR A 93 3.53 -0.31 -3.50
N THR A 94 4.22 -1.40 -3.83
CA THR A 94 5.60 -1.71 -3.44
C THR A 94 6.44 -1.95 -4.70
N LEU A 95 7.73 -1.63 -4.63
CA LEU A 95 8.73 -1.86 -5.68
C LEU A 95 9.37 -3.26 -5.60
N GLY A 96 8.65 -4.22 -5.01
CA GLY A 96 9.17 -5.56 -4.78
C GLY A 96 10.33 -5.60 -3.78
N ARG A 97 11.01 -6.75 -3.75
CA ARG A 97 12.13 -7.03 -2.84
C ARG A 97 13.35 -6.14 -3.11
N ASP A 98 13.65 -5.83 -4.36
CA ASP A 98 14.84 -5.07 -4.74
C ASP A 98 14.69 -3.56 -4.50
N GLY A 99 13.46 -3.09 -4.29
CA GLY A 99 13.14 -1.70 -4.01
C GLY A 99 13.31 -0.78 -5.22
N ARG A 100 13.20 -1.32 -6.45
CA ARG A 100 13.40 -0.56 -7.70
C ARG A 100 12.23 -0.73 -8.64
N PRO A 101 11.91 0.30 -9.46
CA PRO A 101 10.87 0.18 -10.47
C PRO A 101 11.16 -0.94 -11.48
N GLY A 102 10.10 -1.67 -11.85
CA GLY A 102 10.15 -2.79 -12.79
C GLY A 102 10.33 -4.12 -12.08
N GLY A 103 11.29 -4.92 -12.57
CA GLY A 103 11.59 -6.25 -12.03
C GLY A 103 10.64 -7.37 -12.48
N GLU A 104 10.94 -8.59 -12.03
CA GLU A 104 10.16 -9.80 -12.32
C GLU A 104 10.03 -10.65 -11.04
N GLY A 105 8.97 -11.47 -10.95
CA GLY A 105 8.74 -12.32 -9.78
C GLY A 105 8.62 -11.51 -8.48
N ILE A 106 9.42 -11.84 -7.48
CA ILE A 106 9.44 -11.13 -6.18
C ILE A 106 10.07 -9.73 -6.24
N ASP A 107 10.79 -9.42 -7.31
CA ASP A 107 11.36 -8.10 -7.55
C ASP A 107 10.39 -7.22 -8.38
N ALA A 108 9.23 -7.75 -8.79
CA ALA A 108 8.26 -7.00 -9.59
C ALA A 108 7.50 -5.97 -8.76
N ASP A 109 7.17 -4.83 -9.38
CA ASP A 109 6.23 -3.84 -8.85
C ASP A 109 4.84 -4.45 -8.66
N ILE A 110 4.29 -4.33 -7.44
CA ILE A 110 2.93 -4.75 -7.10
C ILE A 110 2.16 -3.52 -6.66
N GLY A 111 1.08 -3.20 -7.37
CA GLY A 111 0.25 -2.03 -7.11
C GLY A 111 -1.24 -2.33 -7.19
N ASN A 112 -2.06 -1.42 -6.68
CA ASN A 112 -3.52 -1.55 -6.73
C ASN A 112 -4.10 -1.65 -8.17
N TRP A 113 -3.33 -1.25 -9.19
CA TRP A 113 -3.72 -1.35 -10.60
C TRP A 113 -3.50 -2.73 -11.24
N ASN A 114 -2.56 -3.56 -10.74
CA ASN A 114 -2.22 -4.88 -11.31
C ASN A 114 -2.45 -6.04 -10.33
N ILE A 115 -3.16 -5.79 -9.23
CA ILE A 115 -3.34 -6.77 -8.15
C ILE A 115 -4.30 -7.93 -8.46
N GLY A 116 -5.06 -7.79 -9.55
CA GLY A 116 -5.95 -8.80 -10.10
C GLY A 116 -5.31 -9.67 -11.18
N ASP A 117 -4.09 -9.31 -11.61
CA ASP A 117 -3.27 -10.07 -12.55
C ASP A 117 -2.41 -11.12 -11.80
#